data_AF-A0A847ZQF9-F1
#
_entry.id   AF-A0A847ZQF9-F1
#
_cell.length_a   1.000
_cell.length_b   1.000
_cell.length_c   1.000
_cell.angle_alpha   90.00
_cell.angle_beta   90.00
_cell.angle_gamma   90.00
#
_symmetry.space_group_name_H-M   'P 1'
#
loop_
_entity.id
_entity.type
_entity.pdbx_description
1 polymer ?
#
loop_
_entity_poly.entity_id
_entity_poly.type
_entity_poly.pdbx_seq_one_letter_code
_entity_poly.pdbx_strand_id
1 'polypeptide(L)'
;KRASSDDFRFAAMVQGKPYAFNTRNGDLDELALARDLQADPTLIESCRAPLIEFANLSKANGFLPVVMLVPAAYTSYGAATAFNTPGISLAMANLHSAQRDWLSAQASDIGFTFIDETPAYTAEIANRPAAFFPSNVHFTADGQAALAKTMAPAITRLISGQP
;
A
#
# COMPACT_ATOMS: atom_id res chain seq x y z
N LYS A 1 0.82 17.61 -12.21
CA LYS A 1 -0.43 18.30 -12.64
C LYS A 1 -1.39 17.28 -13.25
N ARG A 2 -2.66 17.22 -12.80
CA ARG A 2 -3.71 16.32 -13.34
C ARG A 2 -4.07 16.72 -14.78
N ALA A 3 -4.08 15.78 -15.72
CA ALA A 3 -4.63 16.01 -17.05
C ALA A 3 -6.12 15.60 -17.06
N SER A 4 -6.98 16.36 -17.73
CA SER A 4 -8.41 16.04 -17.86
C SER A 4 -8.69 14.73 -18.62
N SER A 5 -7.66 14.13 -19.22
CA SER A 5 -7.69 12.87 -19.96
C SER A 5 -7.17 11.67 -19.16
N ASP A 6 -6.75 11.84 -17.90
CA ASP A 6 -6.19 10.74 -17.12
C ASP A 6 -7.26 9.69 -16.77
N ASP A 7 -7.02 8.44 -17.14
CA ASP A 7 -7.87 7.30 -16.81
C ASP A 7 -7.09 6.29 -15.96
N PHE A 8 -7.38 6.27 -14.66
CA PHE A 8 -6.82 5.41 -13.63
C PHE A 8 -7.73 4.23 -13.28
N ARG A 9 -8.71 3.93 -14.15
CA ARG A 9 -9.45 2.67 -14.10
C ARG A 9 -8.55 1.51 -14.47
N PHE A 10 -8.81 0.37 -13.83
CA PHE A 10 -8.11 -0.88 -14.11
C PHE A 10 -9.02 -2.08 -13.95
N ALA A 11 -8.61 -3.20 -14.54
CA ALA A 11 -9.20 -4.51 -14.31
C ALA A 11 -8.18 -5.42 -13.64
N ALA A 12 -8.65 -6.29 -12.75
CA ALA A 12 -7.82 -7.28 -12.08
C ALA A 12 -8.56 -8.62 -11.98
N MET A 13 -7.82 -9.71 -11.79
CA MET A 13 -8.37 -11.05 -11.65
C MET A 13 -8.74 -11.33 -10.20
N VAL A 14 -10.02 -11.60 -9.94
CA VAL A 14 -10.56 -12.00 -8.65
C VAL A 14 -11.20 -13.37 -8.81
N GLN A 15 -10.68 -14.37 -8.08
CA GLN A 15 -11.14 -15.77 -8.19
C GLN A 15 -11.24 -16.27 -9.64
N GLY A 16 -10.25 -15.92 -10.46
CA GLY A 16 -10.21 -16.33 -11.87
C GLY A 16 -11.19 -15.58 -12.80
N LYS A 17 -11.82 -14.49 -12.35
CA LYS A 17 -12.69 -13.64 -13.18
C LYS A 17 -12.18 -12.20 -13.24
N PRO A 18 -12.31 -11.51 -14.38
CA PRO A 18 -11.98 -10.10 -14.46
C PRO A 18 -13.00 -9.24 -13.70
N TYR A 19 -12.50 -8.33 -12.87
CA TYR A 19 -13.28 -7.32 -12.16
C TYR A 19 -12.75 -5.93 -12.48
N ALA A 20 -13.64 -4.98 -12.76
CA ALA A 20 -13.29 -3.58 -12.95
C ALA A 20 -13.21 -2.86 -11.60
N PHE A 21 -12.19 -2.03 -11.43
CA PHE A 21 -11.91 -1.25 -10.24
C PHE A 21 -11.70 0.23 -10.57
N ASN A 22 -11.75 1.05 -9.51
CA ASN A 22 -11.76 2.50 -9.59
C ASN A 22 -12.78 3.01 -10.63
N THR A 23 -13.97 2.43 -10.70
CA THR A 23 -14.94 2.70 -11.79
C THR A 23 -15.36 4.17 -11.88
N ARG A 24 -15.27 4.90 -10.76
CA ARG A 24 -15.49 6.34 -10.68
C ARG A 24 -14.31 7.19 -11.12
N ASN A 25 -13.14 6.59 -11.33
CA ASN A 25 -11.88 7.27 -11.62
C ASN A 25 -11.54 8.33 -10.56
N GLY A 26 -11.73 7.97 -9.29
CA GLY A 26 -11.60 8.87 -8.15
C GLY A 26 -10.16 9.09 -7.70
N ASP A 27 -9.32 8.06 -7.82
CA ASP A 27 -7.97 8.01 -7.23
C ASP A 27 -6.89 8.67 -8.12
N LEU A 28 -7.24 9.76 -8.81
CA LEU A 28 -6.34 10.48 -9.71
C LEU A 28 -5.22 11.25 -8.97
N ASP A 29 -5.40 11.51 -7.67
CA ASP A 29 -4.33 11.97 -6.79
C ASP A 29 -3.21 10.95 -6.65
N GLU A 30 -3.54 9.66 -6.55
CA GLU A 30 -2.53 8.60 -6.42
C GLU A 30 -1.64 8.53 -7.66
N LEU A 31 -2.23 8.65 -8.85
CA LEU A 31 -1.50 8.76 -10.11
C LEU A 31 -0.66 10.05 -10.19
N ALA A 32 -1.18 11.17 -9.68
CA ALA A 32 -0.42 12.42 -9.62
C ALA A 32 0.79 12.27 -8.68
N LEU A 33 0.61 11.66 -7.51
CA LEU A 33 1.67 11.37 -6.56
C LEU A 33 2.75 10.46 -7.15
N ALA A 34 2.35 9.41 -7.87
CA ALA A 34 3.30 8.52 -8.55
C ALA A 34 4.19 9.29 -9.55
N ARG A 35 3.59 10.21 -10.32
CA ARG A 35 4.30 11.05 -11.29
C ARG A 35 5.20 12.07 -10.60
N ASP A 36 4.71 12.71 -9.55
CA ASP A 36 5.47 13.71 -8.81
C ASP A 36 6.68 13.05 -8.14
N LEU A 37 6.52 11.87 -7.51
CA LEU A 37 7.62 11.11 -6.93
C LEU A 37 8.61 10.60 -7.99
N GLN A 38 8.12 10.21 -9.18
CA GLN A 38 9.00 9.83 -10.28
C GLN A 38 9.84 11.01 -10.79
N ALA A 39 9.25 12.21 -10.84
CA ALA A 39 9.94 13.43 -11.26
C ALA A 39 10.92 13.94 -10.19
N ASP A 40 10.55 13.81 -8.91
CA ASP A 40 11.37 14.19 -7.76
C ASP A 40 11.28 13.12 -6.65
N PRO A 41 12.21 12.16 -6.64
CA PRO A 41 12.26 11.12 -5.63
C PRO A 41 12.47 11.65 -4.20
N THR A 42 12.97 12.89 -4.04
CA THR A 42 13.21 13.47 -2.71
C THR A 42 11.92 13.84 -1.99
N LEU A 43 10.77 13.89 -2.69
CA LEU A 43 9.47 14.15 -2.09
C LEU A 43 9.12 13.15 -0.98
N ILE A 44 9.64 11.92 -1.03
CA ILE A 44 9.43 10.91 0.02
C ILE A 44 10.03 11.32 1.37
N GLU A 45 11.05 12.18 1.38
CA GLU A 45 11.67 12.69 2.61
C GLU A 45 10.72 13.57 3.43
N SER A 46 9.64 14.08 2.82
CA SER A 46 8.57 14.77 3.56
C SER A 46 7.92 13.87 4.63
N CYS A 47 7.99 12.55 4.50
CA CYS A 47 7.54 11.58 5.49
C CYS A 47 8.49 11.42 6.70
N ARG A 48 9.74 11.90 6.64
CA ARG A 48 10.74 11.67 7.69
C ARG A 48 10.37 12.31 9.02
N ALA A 49 10.06 13.61 9.01
CA ALA A 49 9.77 14.37 10.22
C ALA A 49 8.62 13.76 11.07
N PRO A 50 7.44 13.43 10.50
CA PRO A 50 6.37 12.81 11.29
C PRO A 50 6.73 11.42 11.82
N LEU A 51 7.55 10.65 11.12
CA LEU A 51 8.01 9.33 11.60
C LEU A 51 9.03 9.45 12.74
N ILE A 52 9.91 10.46 12.71
CA ILE A 52 10.78 10.80 13.84
C ILE A 52 9.96 11.16 15.07
N GLU A 53 8.93 12.00 14.89
CA GLU A 53 8.06 12.38 15.99
C GLU A 53 7.31 11.16 16.55
N PHE A 54 6.82 10.28 15.69
CA PHE A 54 6.18 9.03 16.11
C PHE A 54 7.11 8.14 16.97
N ALA A 55 8.37 7.97 16.55
CA ALA A 55 9.36 7.21 17.32
C ALA A 55 9.78 7.91 18.63
N ASN A 56 9.79 9.25 18.67
CA ASN A 56 10.04 9.98 19.91
C ASN A 56 8.88 9.81 20.90
N LEU A 57 7.63 9.93 20.42
CA LEU A 57 6.43 9.69 21.21
C LEU A 57 6.39 8.25 21.76
N SER A 58 6.85 7.27 20.98
CA SER A 58 6.90 5.88 21.43
C SER A 58 7.84 5.67 22.61
N LYS A 59 9.02 6.31 22.57
CA LYS A 59 9.99 6.30 23.68
C LYS A 59 9.43 7.03 24.91
N ALA A 60 8.80 8.19 24.70
CA ALA A 60 8.25 9.00 25.79
C ALA A 60 7.07 8.32 26.50
N ASN A 61 6.28 7.52 25.79
CA ASN A 61 5.03 6.93 26.30
C ASN A 61 5.09 5.40 26.45
N GLY A 62 6.21 4.76 26.15
CA GLY A 62 6.42 3.33 26.38
C GLY A 62 5.60 2.40 25.47
N PHE A 63 5.40 2.76 24.20
CA PHE A 63 4.78 1.87 23.21
C PHE A 63 5.76 1.47 22.10
N LEU A 64 5.47 0.37 21.41
CA LEU A 64 6.24 -0.09 20.25
C LEU A 64 5.81 0.67 18.98
N PRO A 65 6.68 1.48 18.35
CA PRO A 65 6.35 2.17 17.11
C PRO A 65 6.38 1.19 15.92
N VAL A 66 5.21 0.88 15.36
CA VAL A 66 5.09 -0.01 14.19
C VAL A 66 4.51 0.77 13.01
N VAL A 67 5.18 0.70 11.87
CA VAL A 67 4.71 1.28 10.60
C VAL A 67 4.49 0.14 9.62
N MET A 68 3.28 0.07 9.10
CA MET A 68 2.83 -1.02 8.23
C MET A 68 2.49 -0.48 6.85
N LEU A 69 3.15 -0.99 5.82
CA LEU A 69 2.78 -0.71 4.43
C LEU A 69 1.76 -1.76 3.98
N VAL A 70 0.53 -1.31 3.77
CA VAL A 70 -0.54 -2.14 3.21
C VAL A 70 -0.68 -1.83 1.72
N PRO A 71 -0.70 -2.84 0.84
CA PRO A 71 -0.74 -2.61 -0.60
C PRO A 71 -2.06 -1.99 -1.07
N ALA A 72 -1.99 -1.12 -2.07
CA ALA A 72 -3.15 -0.67 -2.84
C ALA A 72 -3.81 -1.83 -3.61
N ALA A 73 -5.03 -1.64 -4.09
CA ALA A 73 -5.81 -2.67 -4.77
C ALA A 73 -5.08 -3.25 -6.00
N TYR A 74 -4.54 -2.40 -6.87
CA TYR A 74 -3.83 -2.82 -8.08
C TYR A 74 -2.51 -3.54 -7.78
N THR A 75 -1.86 -3.24 -6.64
CA THR A 75 -0.66 -3.96 -6.16
C THR A 75 -1.06 -5.31 -5.60
N SER A 76 -2.15 -5.36 -4.82
CA SER A 76 -2.63 -6.57 -4.15
C SER A 76 -3.09 -7.66 -5.12
N TYR A 77 -3.69 -7.28 -6.26
CA TYR A 77 -4.05 -8.24 -7.30
C TYR A 77 -2.91 -8.61 -8.27
N GLY A 78 -1.73 -8.02 -8.07
CA GLY A 78 -0.48 -8.41 -8.71
C GLY A 78 -0.38 -8.09 -10.21
N ALA A 79 0.55 -8.76 -10.88
CA ALA A 79 0.98 -8.46 -12.25
C ALA A 79 -0.12 -8.64 -13.33
N ALA A 80 -1.24 -9.30 -13.00
CA ALA A 80 -2.37 -9.45 -13.89
C ALA A 80 -3.27 -8.19 -13.95
N THR A 81 -3.00 -7.17 -13.13
CA THR A 81 -3.73 -5.91 -13.16
C THR A 81 -3.46 -5.14 -14.46
N ALA A 82 -4.52 -4.85 -15.20
CA ALA A 82 -4.46 -4.13 -16.46
C ALA A 82 -5.12 -2.75 -16.32
N PHE A 83 -4.33 -1.69 -16.43
CA PHE A 83 -4.82 -0.32 -16.48
C PHE A 83 -5.29 0.06 -17.89
N ASN A 84 -6.30 0.91 -17.98
CA ASN A 84 -6.79 1.40 -19.27
C ASN A 84 -5.74 2.25 -20.02
N THR A 85 -4.96 3.03 -19.27
CA THR A 85 -3.91 3.88 -19.84
C THR A 85 -2.54 3.18 -19.77
N PRO A 86 -1.81 3.05 -20.90
CA PRO A 86 -0.46 2.51 -20.91
C PRO A 86 0.50 3.29 -20.00
N GLY A 87 1.44 2.59 -19.37
CA GLY A 87 2.48 3.19 -18.53
C GLY A 87 2.09 3.45 -17.07
N ILE A 88 0.79 3.47 -16.74
CA ILE A 88 0.34 3.62 -15.35
C ILE A 88 0.81 2.47 -14.47
N SER A 89 0.74 1.23 -14.96
CA SER A 89 1.16 0.04 -14.21
C SER A 89 2.58 0.18 -13.66
N LEU A 90 3.52 0.65 -14.50
CA LEU A 90 4.91 0.86 -14.11
C LEU A 90 5.04 2.01 -13.11
N ALA A 91 4.34 3.13 -13.33
CA ALA A 91 4.37 4.26 -12.40
C ALA A 91 3.89 3.86 -11.00
N MET A 92 2.80 3.10 -10.91
CA MET A 92 2.25 2.65 -9.62
C MET A 92 3.13 1.60 -8.95
N ALA A 93 3.72 0.68 -9.72
CA ALA A 93 4.68 -0.29 -9.20
C ALA A 93 5.91 0.43 -8.61
N ASN A 94 6.43 1.43 -9.32
CA ASN A 94 7.57 2.23 -8.84
C ASN A 94 7.23 3.04 -7.59
N LEU A 95 6.03 3.64 -7.51
CA LEU A 95 5.57 4.34 -6.30
C LEU A 95 5.59 3.40 -5.09
N HIS A 96 4.98 2.22 -5.23
CA HIS A 96 4.91 1.24 -4.16
C HIS A 96 6.30 0.74 -3.73
N SER A 97 7.18 0.40 -4.69
CA SER A 97 8.55 -0.02 -4.39
C SER A 97 9.35 1.08 -3.70
N ALA A 98 9.25 2.32 -4.17
CA ALA A 98 9.95 3.46 -3.56
C ALA A 98 9.50 3.67 -2.10
N GLN A 99 8.21 3.59 -1.82
CA GLN A 99 7.67 3.68 -0.46
C GLN A 99 8.18 2.55 0.44
N ARG A 100 8.08 1.30 -0.04
CA ARG A 100 8.55 0.12 0.70
C ARG A 100 10.03 0.20 1.01
N ASP A 101 10.84 0.46 0.01
CA ASP A 101 12.30 0.43 0.13
C ASP A 101 12.79 1.58 1.03
N TRP A 102 12.19 2.76 0.90
CA TRP A 102 12.50 3.89 1.78
C TRP A 102 12.09 3.61 3.23
N LEU A 103 10.85 3.16 3.49
CA LEU A 103 10.39 2.84 4.85
C LEU A 103 11.26 1.76 5.49
N SER A 104 11.63 0.72 4.73
CA SER A 104 12.53 -0.33 5.20
C SER A 104 13.91 0.22 5.57
N ALA A 105 14.48 1.10 4.74
CA ALA A 105 15.79 1.70 5.00
C ALA A 105 15.78 2.66 6.19
N GLN A 106 14.67 3.40 6.41
CA GLN A 106 14.56 4.37 7.50
C GLN A 106 14.18 3.76 8.86
N ALA A 107 13.66 2.53 8.88
CA ALA A 107 13.12 1.91 10.08
C ALA A 107 14.10 1.92 11.26
N SER A 108 15.32 1.43 11.04
CA SER A 108 16.36 1.37 12.09
C SER A 108 16.91 2.75 12.46
N ASP A 109 17.10 3.63 11.48
CA ASP A 109 17.64 4.99 11.67
C ASP A 109 16.68 5.86 12.52
N ILE A 110 15.39 5.81 12.19
CA ILE A 110 14.35 6.59 12.88
C ILE A 110 13.93 5.90 14.19
N GLY A 111 14.01 4.57 14.26
CA GLY A 111 13.68 3.78 15.45
C GLY A 111 12.23 3.29 15.49
N PHE A 112 11.67 2.91 14.33
CA PHE A 112 10.40 2.18 14.23
C PHE A 112 10.58 0.80 13.63
N THR A 113 9.64 -0.10 13.90
CA THR A 113 9.56 -1.40 13.23
C THR A 113 8.75 -1.25 11.94
N PHE A 114 9.34 -1.62 10.80
CA PHE A 114 8.64 -1.66 9.53
C PHE A 114 8.09 -3.06 9.22
N ILE A 115 6.84 -3.13 8.76
CA ILE A 115 6.24 -4.34 8.21
C ILE A 115 5.73 -4.04 6.79
N ASP A 116 6.22 -4.79 5.81
CA ASP A 116 5.61 -4.87 4.48
C ASP A 116 4.54 -5.96 4.47
N GLU A 117 3.27 -5.57 4.51
CA GLU A 117 2.14 -6.51 4.44
C GLU A 117 1.86 -6.99 3.01
N THR A 118 2.52 -6.42 2.01
CA THR A 118 2.23 -6.72 0.60
C THR A 118 2.25 -8.22 0.29
N PRO A 119 3.27 -9.00 0.69
CA PRO A 119 3.31 -10.43 0.40
C PRO A 119 2.21 -11.22 1.13
N ALA A 120 2.03 -10.95 2.42
CA ALA A 120 1.07 -11.68 3.25
C ALA A 120 -0.37 -11.38 2.83
N TYR A 121 -0.69 -10.10 2.61
CA TYR A 121 -2.01 -9.65 2.19
C TYR A 121 -2.37 -10.18 0.80
N THR A 122 -1.45 -10.08 -0.17
CA THR A 122 -1.65 -10.60 -1.53
C THR A 122 -1.93 -12.10 -1.53
N ALA A 123 -1.17 -12.87 -0.74
CA ALA A 123 -1.39 -14.30 -0.59
C ALA A 123 -2.75 -14.61 0.04
N GLU A 124 -3.17 -13.84 1.05
CA GLU A 124 -4.44 -14.07 1.75
C GLU A 124 -5.67 -13.76 0.88
N ILE A 125 -5.58 -12.78 -0.03
CA ILE A 125 -6.72 -12.42 -0.90
C ILE A 125 -6.84 -13.27 -2.17
N ALA A 126 -5.82 -14.06 -2.52
CA ALA A 126 -5.75 -14.77 -3.81
C ALA A 126 -7.00 -15.62 -4.15
N ASN A 127 -7.63 -16.21 -3.13
CA ASN A 127 -8.81 -17.07 -3.27
C ASN A 127 -10.08 -16.48 -2.65
N ARG A 128 -10.06 -15.21 -2.26
CA ARG A 128 -11.20 -14.52 -1.61
C ARG A 128 -12.07 -13.81 -2.64
N PRO A 129 -13.34 -13.48 -2.30
CA PRO A 129 -14.10 -12.48 -3.03
C PRO A 129 -13.33 -11.15 -3.14
N ALA A 130 -13.87 -10.21 -3.91
CA ALA A 130 -13.23 -8.90 -4.09
C ALA A 130 -12.95 -8.23 -2.73
N ALA A 131 -11.66 -8.14 -2.39
CA ALA A 131 -11.15 -7.52 -1.18
C ALA A 131 -11.29 -6.00 -1.19
N PHE A 132 -11.56 -5.39 -2.34
CA PHE A 132 -11.73 -3.95 -2.52
C PHE A 132 -13.05 -3.63 -3.22
N PHE A 133 -13.63 -2.47 -2.91
CA PHE A 133 -14.82 -2.00 -3.60
C PHE A 133 -14.47 -1.53 -5.02
N PRO A 134 -15.20 -1.98 -6.05
CA PRO A 134 -14.98 -1.55 -7.44
C PRO A 134 -15.03 -0.04 -7.67
N SER A 135 -15.73 0.72 -6.82
CA SER A 135 -16.01 2.15 -7.05
C SER A 135 -14.97 3.10 -6.47
N ASN A 136 -14.27 2.71 -5.40
CA ASN A 136 -13.38 3.60 -4.63
C ASN A 136 -12.15 2.88 -4.06
N VAL A 137 -11.93 1.61 -4.42
CA VAL A 137 -10.75 0.81 -4.08
C VAL A 137 -10.38 0.73 -2.59
N HIS A 138 -11.29 1.09 -1.69
CA HIS A 138 -11.15 0.80 -0.26
C HIS A 138 -11.54 -0.64 0.05
N PHE A 139 -11.08 -1.17 1.18
CA PHE A 139 -11.38 -2.53 1.58
C PHE A 139 -12.88 -2.80 1.72
N THR A 140 -13.32 -3.94 1.20
CA THR A 140 -14.60 -4.56 1.56
C THR A 140 -14.48 -5.21 2.94
N ALA A 141 -15.59 -5.77 3.45
CA ALA A 141 -15.55 -6.60 4.65
C ALA A 141 -14.58 -7.79 4.50
N ASP A 142 -14.55 -8.45 3.34
CA ASP A 142 -13.60 -9.53 3.04
C ASP A 142 -12.15 -9.05 3.01
N GLY A 143 -11.91 -7.85 2.48
CA GLY A 143 -10.58 -7.22 2.49
C GLY A 143 -10.10 -6.86 3.88
N GLN A 144 -10.97 -6.30 4.72
CA GLN A 144 -10.66 -6.02 6.12
C GLN A 144 -10.39 -7.30 6.90
N ALA A 145 -11.18 -8.35 6.68
CA ALA A 145 -10.95 -9.65 7.30
C ALA A 145 -9.62 -10.30 6.85
N ALA A 146 -9.17 -10.03 5.62
CA ALA A 146 -7.87 -10.52 5.12
C ALA A 146 -6.73 -9.78 5.80
N LEU A 147 -6.87 -8.46 5.94
CA LEU A 147 -5.89 -7.62 6.60
C LEU A 147 -5.77 -8.00 8.08
N ALA A 148 -6.89 -8.17 8.80
CA ALA A 148 -6.86 -8.59 10.19
C ALA A 148 -6.14 -9.93 10.39
N LYS A 149 -6.34 -10.89 9.47
CA LYS A 149 -5.73 -12.22 9.54
C LYS A 149 -4.21 -12.21 9.31
N THR A 150 -3.70 -11.24 8.57
CA THR A 150 -2.27 -11.08 8.24
C THR A 150 -1.56 -10.19 9.26
N MET A 151 -2.20 -9.07 9.61
CA MET A 151 -1.70 -8.08 10.56
C MET A 151 -1.64 -8.60 12.01
N ALA A 152 -2.67 -9.28 12.51
CA ALA A 152 -2.71 -9.68 13.92
C ALA A 152 -1.57 -10.63 14.33
N PRO A 153 -1.22 -11.67 13.53
CA PRO A 153 -0.03 -12.47 13.81
C PRO A 153 1.28 -11.67 13.74
N ALA A 154 1.40 -10.73 12.80
CA ALA A 154 2.59 -9.89 12.68
C ALA A 154 2.80 -9.02 13.93
N ILE A 155 1.74 -8.37 14.41
CA ILE A 155 1.77 -7.60 15.66
C ILE A 155 2.05 -8.52 16.87
N THR A 156 1.44 -9.71 16.91
CA THR A 156 1.64 -10.65 18.02
C THR A 156 3.09 -11.10 18.16
N ARG A 157 3.77 -11.41 17.04
CA ARG A 157 5.21 -11.75 17.03
C ARG A 157 6.07 -10.62 17.58
N LEU A 158 5.77 -9.38 17.20
CA LEU A 158 6.49 -8.21 17.68
C LEU A 158 6.33 -8.02 19.20
N ILE A 159 5.13 -8.22 19.73
CA ILE A 159 4.85 -8.08 21.17
C ILE A 159 5.48 -9.23 21.96
N SER A 160 5.49 -10.45 21.42
CA SER A 160 6.01 -11.63 22.12
C SER A 160 7.54 -11.80 22.03
N GLY A 161 8.22 -11.03 21.18
CA GLY A 161 9.66 -11.16 20.93
C GLY A 161 10.04 -12.48 20.25
N GLN A 162 9.07 -13.18 19.64
CA GLN A 162 9.31 -14.41 18.89
C GLN A 162 9.58 -14.11 17.41
N PRO A 163 10.51 -14.82 16.76
CA PRO A 163 10.76 -14.69 15.33
C PRO A 163 9.51 -15.03 14.48
#